data_AF-A0A167WWU4-F1
#
_entry.id   AF-A0A167WWU4-F1
#
_cell.length_a   1.000
_cell.length_b   1.000
_cell.length_c   1.000
_cell.angle_alpha   90.00
_cell.angle_beta   90.00
_cell.angle_gamma   90.00
#
_symmetry.space_group_name_H-M   'P 1'
#
loop_
_entity.id
_entity.type
_entity.pdbx_description
1 polymer ?
#
loop_
_entity_poly.entity_id
_entity_poly.type
_entity_poly.pdbx_seq_one_letter_code
_entity_poly.pdbx_strand_id
1 'polypeptide(L)'
;MHFFSLILSSAAIAAALPTRETSEGNQSQPFSQNGLAPWDAGAVTQFPIHSSCNATQRRQIELGLNETITLAQHAQDHILRWRNESAIYRKYFGDRPSMEAIGAFDVVVNGDKKDILFRCDNPDGNCDLEGYAGHWRGENGTDETVICDLSYETRRSLSTMCGLGYTVSESETNTFWAADLLHRLYHVSAIGQGWIDHFADGYEEVVDLAKTNATLTTRDSETLQYFALEAYAYDISVPGVGCPGVQHEHDEATTSQPAPTGTTTDAPSTTAEVPANCHTHDGGELHCT
;
A
#
# COMPACT_ATOMS: atom_id res chain seq x y z
N MET A 1 22.77 64.74 -69.71
CA MET A 1 22.93 65.32 -68.36
C MET A 1 21.58 65.29 -67.66
N HIS A 2 21.63 65.06 -66.34
CA HIS A 2 20.55 65.06 -65.35
C HIS A 2 19.80 63.73 -65.10
N PHE A 3 20.32 63.08 -64.06
CA PHE A 3 19.63 62.22 -63.10
C PHE A 3 18.24 62.75 -62.73
N PHE A 4 17.27 61.84 -62.58
CA PHE A 4 16.30 61.96 -61.49
C PHE A 4 15.94 60.56 -60.97
N SER A 5 16.20 60.39 -59.68
CA SER A 5 15.95 59.18 -58.89
C SER A 5 14.46 59.14 -58.52
N LEU A 6 13.79 58.01 -58.75
CA LEU A 6 12.48 57.73 -58.16
C LEU A 6 12.55 56.44 -57.36
N ILE A 7 12.48 56.60 -56.04
CA ILE A 7 12.41 55.55 -55.04
C ILE A 7 10.96 55.03 -55.04
N LEU A 8 10.76 53.75 -55.41
CA LEU A 8 9.49 53.05 -55.24
C LEU A 8 9.40 52.52 -53.80
N SER A 9 8.48 53.07 -53.02
CA SER A 9 8.09 52.55 -51.71
C SER A 9 7.12 51.38 -51.87
N SER A 10 7.56 50.17 -51.52
CA SER A 10 6.69 48.99 -51.42
C SER A 10 5.93 49.01 -50.09
N ALA A 11 4.60 49.09 -50.17
CA ALA A 11 3.71 48.94 -49.02
C ALA A 11 3.60 47.46 -48.64
N ALA A 12 4.05 47.10 -47.44
CA ALA A 12 3.82 45.78 -46.86
C ALA A 12 2.42 45.76 -46.20
N ILE A 13 1.57 44.85 -46.66
CA ILE A 13 0.26 44.57 -46.05
C ILE A 13 0.52 43.65 -44.85
N ALA A 14 0.39 44.19 -43.63
CA ALA A 14 0.42 43.39 -42.41
C ALA A 14 -0.93 42.68 -42.24
N ALA A 15 -0.96 41.36 -42.33
CA ALA A 15 -2.11 40.55 -41.95
C ALA A 15 -2.19 40.50 -40.41
N ALA A 16 -3.24 41.08 -39.83
CA ALA A 16 -3.53 40.94 -38.41
C ALA A 16 -4.01 39.51 -38.12
N LEU A 17 -3.26 38.77 -37.29
CA LEU A 17 -3.69 37.50 -36.71
C LEU A 17 -4.75 37.77 -35.63
N PRO A 18 -5.79 36.93 -35.49
CA PRO A 18 -6.81 37.12 -34.46
C PRO A 18 -6.21 36.87 -33.08
N THR A 19 -6.40 37.85 -32.19
CA THR A 19 -6.08 37.77 -30.76
C THR A 19 -6.96 36.68 -30.14
N ARG A 20 -6.33 35.68 -29.52
CA ARG A 20 -7.03 34.65 -28.75
C ARG A 20 -7.56 35.31 -27.47
N GLU A 21 -8.87 35.47 -27.36
CA GLU A 21 -9.53 35.87 -26.11
C GLU A 21 -9.19 34.83 -25.04
N THR A 22 -8.42 35.24 -24.04
CA THR A 22 -8.26 34.47 -22.80
C THR A 22 -9.56 34.57 -22.03
N SER A 23 -10.38 33.53 -22.15
CA SER A 23 -11.50 33.28 -21.23
C SER A 23 -10.95 33.24 -19.81
N GLU A 24 -11.27 34.26 -19.01
CA GLU A 24 -11.15 34.26 -17.55
C GLU A 24 -12.11 33.20 -16.98
N GLY A 25 -11.70 31.94 -17.09
CA GLY A 25 -12.34 30.81 -16.44
C GLY A 25 -11.63 30.54 -15.12
N ASN A 26 -12.26 31.00 -14.04
CA ASN A 26 -12.07 30.63 -12.63
C ASN A 26 -11.18 29.38 -12.41
N GLN A 27 -9.86 29.58 -12.39
CA GLN A 27 -8.90 28.56 -11.95
C GLN A 27 -8.79 28.66 -10.43
N SER A 28 -9.25 27.61 -9.74
CA SER A 28 -8.81 27.28 -8.40
C SER A 28 -7.29 27.43 -8.34
N GLN A 29 -6.79 28.35 -7.51
CA GLN A 29 -5.36 28.68 -7.41
C GLN A 29 -4.54 27.40 -7.14
N PRO A 30 -3.69 26.93 -8.06
CA PRO A 30 -2.75 25.87 -7.76
C PRO A 30 -1.54 26.47 -7.01
N PHE A 31 -0.99 25.67 -6.10
CA PHE A 31 0.30 25.81 -5.39
C PHE A 31 1.06 27.13 -5.68
N SER A 32 0.75 28.20 -4.92
CA SER A 32 1.50 29.47 -5.01
C SER A 32 2.88 29.32 -4.37
N GLN A 33 3.88 28.93 -5.15
CA GLN A 33 5.28 29.06 -4.73
C GLN A 33 5.75 30.50 -4.94
N ASN A 34 5.78 31.28 -3.86
CA ASN A 34 6.56 32.51 -3.83
C ASN A 34 8.05 32.14 -3.70
N GLY A 35 8.74 32.04 -4.84
CA GLY A 35 10.20 31.94 -4.91
C GLY A 35 10.74 30.56 -5.33
N LEU A 36 11.96 30.58 -5.87
CA LEU A 36 12.76 29.45 -6.40
C LEU A 36 13.17 28.43 -5.32
N ALA A 37 12.27 28.02 -4.44
CA ALA A 37 12.56 26.98 -3.46
C ALA A 37 12.68 25.62 -4.18
N PRO A 38 13.59 24.73 -3.74
CA PRO A 38 13.59 23.33 -4.15
C PRO A 38 12.20 22.69 -3.98
N TRP A 39 11.88 21.67 -4.79
CA TRP A 39 10.57 21.00 -4.74
C TRP A 39 10.28 20.36 -3.38
N ASP A 40 11.33 20.00 -2.65
CA ASP A 40 11.34 19.36 -1.33
C ASP A 40 11.57 20.35 -0.18
N ALA A 41 11.53 21.66 -0.44
CA ALA A 41 11.74 22.66 0.60
C ALA A 41 10.70 22.53 1.73
N GLY A 42 11.19 22.17 2.92
CA GLY A 42 10.36 21.98 4.12
C GLY A 42 9.85 20.56 4.34
N ALA A 43 10.22 19.61 3.47
CA ALA A 43 9.90 18.20 3.64
C ALA A 43 10.57 17.64 4.89
N VAL A 44 9.85 16.81 5.64
CA VAL A 44 10.35 16.13 6.84
C VAL A 44 10.45 14.63 6.54
N THR A 45 11.64 14.06 6.69
CA THR A 45 11.91 12.66 6.36
C THR A 45 11.93 11.73 7.57
N GLN A 46 11.84 12.28 8.79
CA GLN A 46 11.82 11.53 10.04
C GLN A 46 10.53 11.82 10.78
N PHE A 47 9.90 10.80 11.35
CA PHE A 47 8.67 11.00 12.11
C PHE A 47 8.94 11.82 13.38
N PRO A 48 8.24 12.96 13.56
CA PRO A 48 8.23 13.70 14.81
C PRO A 48 7.80 12.83 16.00
N ILE A 49 8.53 12.97 17.11
CA ILE A 49 8.19 12.36 18.40
C ILE A 49 8.05 13.49 19.43
N HIS A 50 6.92 13.55 20.11
CA HIS A 50 6.57 14.57 21.09
C HIS A 50 7.51 14.53 22.32
N SER A 51 7.66 15.67 23.00
CA SER A 51 8.54 15.82 24.16
C SER A 51 8.02 15.10 25.42
N SER A 52 6.79 14.59 25.40
CA SER A 52 6.27 13.69 26.45
C SER A 52 7.05 12.39 26.55
N CYS A 53 7.72 11.97 25.46
CA CYS A 53 8.51 10.76 25.43
C CYS A 53 9.89 10.99 26.06
N ASN A 54 10.23 10.20 27.09
CA ASN A 54 11.57 10.22 27.67
C ASN A 54 12.61 9.67 26.68
N ALA A 55 13.91 9.78 27.01
CA ALA A 55 14.99 9.38 26.12
C ALA A 55 14.95 7.89 25.72
N THR A 56 14.52 7.00 26.62
CA THR A 56 14.41 5.56 26.35
C THR A 56 13.21 5.24 25.47
N GLN A 57 12.06 5.84 25.75
CA GLN A 57 10.84 5.70 24.93
C GLN A 57 11.10 6.20 23.50
N ARG A 58 11.70 7.40 23.37
CA ARG A 58 12.10 7.97 22.09
C ARG A 58 12.98 7.02 21.29
N ARG A 59 14.03 6.46 21.91
CA ARG A 59 14.94 5.53 21.23
C ARG A 59 14.24 4.27 20.73
N GLN A 60 13.29 3.73 21.49
CA GLN A 60 12.52 2.56 21.07
C GLN A 60 11.59 2.88 19.92
N ILE A 61 10.89 4.02 19.96
CA ILE A 61 10.04 4.48 18.85
C ILE A 61 10.88 4.73 17.59
N GLU A 62 12.02 5.42 17.70
CA GLU A 62 12.91 5.68 16.57
C GLU A 62 13.43 4.38 15.93
N LEU A 63 13.81 3.39 16.75
CA LEU A 63 14.20 2.06 16.26
C LEU A 63 13.02 1.36 15.58
N GLY A 64 11.85 1.35 16.22
CA GLY A 64 10.64 0.75 15.67
C GLY A 64 10.24 1.35 14.33
N LEU A 65 10.28 2.68 14.19
CA LEU A 65 9.94 3.38 12.95
C LEU A 65 10.93 3.08 11.82
N ASN A 66 12.22 2.95 12.13
CA ASN A 66 13.21 2.52 11.14
C ASN A 66 12.94 1.07 10.68
N GLU A 67 12.54 0.19 11.60
CA GLU A 67 12.11 -1.16 11.25
C GLU A 67 10.78 -1.16 10.45
N THR A 68 9.84 -0.26 10.74
CA THR A 68 8.62 -0.05 9.96
C THR A 68 8.94 0.35 8.51
N ILE A 69 9.84 1.31 8.31
CA ILE A 69 10.31 1.69 6.97
C ILE A 69 10.96 0.51 6.28
N THR A 70 11.78 -0.27 6.99
CA THR A 70 12.43 -1.48 6.44
C THR A 70 11.39 -2.51 6.01
N LEU A 71 10.38 -2.77 6.84
CA LEU A 71 9.30 -3.71 6.58
C LEU A 71 8.46 -3.28 5.37
N ALA A 72 8.04 -2.01 5.34
CA ALA A 72 7.24 -1.45 4.25
C ALA A 72 8.01 -1.40 2.92
N GLN A 73 9.28 -0.95 2.93
CA GLN A 73 10.13 -0.96 1.75
C GLN A 73 10.30 -2.37 1.19
N HIS A 74 10.54 -3.35 2.06
CA HIS A 74 10.66 -4.72 1.59
C HIS A 74 9.34 -5.24 1.01
N ALA A 75 8.21 -5.00 1.67
CA ALA A 75 6.91 -5.39 1.13
C ALA A 75 6.70 -4.81 -0.28
N GLN A 76 7.03 -3.53 -0.48
CA GLN A 76 7.04 -2.89 -1.80
C GLN A 76 7.96 -3.60 -2.80
N ASP A 77 9.21 -3.87 -2.42
CA ASP A 77 10.21 -4.54 -3.27
C ASP A 77 9.76 -5.95 -3.68
N HIS A 78 9.14 -6.70 -2.76
CA HIS A 78 8.59 -8.03 -3.03
C HIS A 78 7.51 -7.96 -4.11
N ILE A 79 6.57 -7.01 -3.98
CA ILE A 79 5.51 -6.81 -4.97
C ILE A 79 6.10 -6.39 -6.31
N LEU A 80 7.05 -5.45 -6.34
CA LEU A 80 7.66 -4.97 -7.58
C LEU A 80 8.40 -6.08 -8.32
N ARG A 81 9.03 -6.99 -7.57
CA ARG A 81 9.79 -8.12 -8.11
C ARG A 81 8.89 -9.23 -8.65
N TRP A 82 7.91 -9.68 -7.88
CA TRP A 82 7.16 -10.91 -8.17
C TRP A 82 5.71 -10.67 -8.58
N ARG A 83 5.11 -9.56 -8.14
CA ARG A 83 3.71 -9.22 -8.42
C ARG A 83 2.80 -10.43 -8.14
N ASN A 84 1.90 -10.73 -9.06
CA ASN A 84 0.96 -11.84 -8.94
C ASN A 84 1.58 -13.24 -9.08
N GLU A 85 2.86 -13.35 -9.46
CA GLU A 85 3.55 -14.65 -9.49
C GLU A 85 3.86 -15.14 -8.07
N SER A 86 3.95 -14.23 -7.10
CA SER A 86 4.16 -14.58 -5.70
C SER A 86 2.93 -15.28 -5.11
N ALA A 87 3.16 -16.46 -4.52
CA ALA A 87 2.15 -17.14 -3.73
C ALA A 87 1.76 -16.33 -2.48
N ILE A 88 2.70 -15.60 -1.87
CA ILE A 88 2.45 -14.71 -0.73
C ILE A 88 1.56 -13.54 -1.18
N TYR A 89 1.83 -12.95 -2.35
CA TYR A 89 0.98 -11.88 -2.87
C TYR A 89 -0.45 -12.36 -3.10
N ARG A 90 -0.63 -13.49 -3.80
CA ARG A 90 -1.96 -14.04 -4.07
C ARG A 90 -2.70 -14.48 -2.81
N LYS A 91 -1.98 -14.95 -1.78
CA LYS A 91 -2.58 -15.32 -0.49
C LYS A 91 -3.30 -14.14 0.17
N TYR A 92 -2.72 -12.95 0.10
CA TYR A 92 -3.25 -11.76 0.79
C TYR A 92 -4.07 -10.84 -0.11
N PHE A 93 -3.75 -10.77 -1.39
CA PHE A 93 -4.39 -9.84 -2.31
C PHE A 93 -5.15 -10.52 -3.43
N GLY A 94 -5.15 -11.85 -3.55
CA GLY A 94 -5.71 -12.55 -4.71
C GLY A 94 -5.04 -12.08 -6.01
N ASP A 95 -5.82 -12.00 -7.09
CA ASP A 95 -5.34 -11.55 -8.41
C ASP A 95 -5.43 -10.02 -8.63
N ARG A 96 -5.38 -9.23 -7.54
CA ARG A 96 -5.58 -7.78 -7.64
C ARG A 96 -4.39 -7.07 -8.28
N PRO A 97 -4.64 -5.92 -8.92
CA PRO A 97 -3.56 -5.05 -9.36
C PRO A 97 -2.69 -4.59 -8.18
N SER A 98 -1.37 -4.63 -8.37
CA SER A 98 -0.39 -4.32 -7.33
C SER A 98 -0.30 -2.84 -6.94
N MET A 99 -0.85 -1.93 -7.75
CA MET A 99 -0.59 -0.50 -7.62
C MET A 99 -1.05 0.09 -6.29
N GLU A 100 -2.20 -0.34 -5.77
CA GLU A 100 -2.72 0.15 -4.49
C GLU A 100 -1.87 -0.32 -3.32
N ALA A 101 -1.51 -1.60 -3.28
CA ALA A 101 -0.63 -2.14 -2.24
C ALA A 101 0.77 -1.51 -2.29
N ILE A 102 1.34 -1.33 -3.49
CA ILE A 102 2.61 -0.61 -3.67
C ILE A 102 2.49 0.82 -3.12
N GLY A 103 1.41 1.54 -3.47
CA GLY A 103 1.18 2.90 -3.01
C GLY A 103 1.03 3.02 -1.50
N ALA A 104 0.34 2.06 -0.87
CA ALA A 104 0.18 2.01 0.58
C ALA A 104 1.55 1.96 1.29
N PHE A 105 2.45 1.06 0.84
CA PHE A 105 3.80 0.98 1.40
C PHE A 105 4.69 2.16 0.99
N ASP A 106 4.55 2.68 -0.23
CA ASP A 106 5.36 3.79 -0.74
C ASP A 106 5.14 5.07 0.05
N VAL A 107 3.90 5.38 0.40
CA VAL A 107 3.58 6.57 1.21
C VAL A 107 4.19 6.47 2.62
N VAL A 108 4.20 5.27 3.22
CA VAL A 108 4.89 5.01 4.49
C VAL A 108 6.39 5.27 4.38
N VAL A 109 7.04 4.79 3.31
CA VAL A 109 8.48 4.97 3.13
C VAL A 109 8.82 6.41 2.75
N ASN A 110 8.24 6.92 1.67
CA ASN A 110 8.68 8.11 0.95
C ASN A 110 7.83 9.37 1.20
N GLY A 111 6.66 9.25 1.85
CA GLY A 111 5.80 10.40 2.15
C GLY A 111 6.45 11.44 3.08
N ASP A 112 5.96 12.68 3.06
CA ASP A 112 6.37 13.70 4.04
C ASP A 112 5.83 13.33 5.43
N LYS A 113 6.70 13.34 6.43
CA LYS A 113 6.39 12.93 7.81
C LYS A 113 6.04 14.11 8.72
N LYS A 114 6.00 15.33 8.19
CA LYS A 114 5.84 16.58 8.94
C LYS A 114 4.58 16.60 9.81
N ASP A 115 3.48 16.13 9.24
CA ASP A 115 2.16 16.17 9.87
C ASP A 115 1.85 14.81 10.54
N ILE A 116 2.83 14.18 11.17
CA ILE A 116 2.65 12.91 11.89
C ILE A 116 3.35 13.05 13.24
N LEU A 117 2.66 12.77 14.35
CA LEU A 117 3.24 12.92 15.69
C LEU A 117 3.04 11.67 16.54
N PHE A 118 4.15 11.08 16.99
CA PHE A 118 4.15 10.03 18.00
C PHE A 118 4.30 10.63 19.39
N ARG A 119 3.46 10.23 20.35
CA ARG A 119 3.50 10.77 21.71
C ARG A 119 3.36 9.68 22.77
N CYS A 120 3.76 10.02 24.00
CA CYS A 120 3.88 9.08 25.13
C CYS A 120 3.13 9.54 26.39
N ASP A 121 2.50 10.72 26.32
CA ASP A 121 1.49 11.13 27.28
C ASP A 121 0.15 10.48 26.93
N ASN A 122 -0.79 10.51 27.88
CA ASN A 122 -2.13 9.91 27.73
C ASN A 122 -3.21 11.01 27.68
N PRO A 123 -3.26 11.85 26.63
CA PRO A 123 -4.19 12.98 26.58
C PRO A 123 -5.65 12.56 26.53
N ASP A 124 -5.96 11.37 26.01
CA ASP A 124 -7.32 10.87 25.85
C ASP A 124 -7.74 9.87 26.95
N GLY A 125 -6.84 9.50 27.87
CA GLY A 125 -7.11 8.53 28.94
C GLY A 125 -7.03 7.06 28.49
N ASN A 126 -6.99 6.75 27.19
CA ASN A 126 -7.06 5.38 26.68
C ASN A 126 -5.90 4.47 27.09
N CYS A 127 -4.72 4.99 27.45
CA CYS A 127 -3.64 4.15 28.00
C CYS A 127 -3.96 3.55 29.38
N ASP A 128 -5.00 4.04 30.06
CA ASP A 128 -5.45 3.50 31.35
C ASP A 128 -6.40 2.30 31.15
N LEU A 129 -6.79 2.00 29.91
CA LEU A 129 -7.60 0.84 29.56
C LEU A 129 -6.73 -0.42 29.49
N GLU A 130 -7.22 -1.51 30.06
CA GLU A 130 -6.51 -2.79 30.05
C GLU A 130 -6.26 -3.27 28.61
N GLY A 131 -5.03 -3.70 28.32
CA GLY A 131 -4.63 -4.21 27.01
C GLY A 131 -4.27 -3.14 25.97
N TYR A 132 -4.44 -1.84 26.26
CA TYR A 132 -4.11 -0.79 25.31
C TYR A 132 -2.59 -0.59 25.24
N ALA A 133 -1.99 -1.02 24.13
CA ALA A 133 -0.60 -0.73 23.80
C ALA A 133 -0.43 0.66 23.17
N GLY A 134 -1.52 1.31 22.79
CA GLY A 134 -1.55 2.65 22.22
C GLY A 134 -2.73 2.82 21.28
N HIS A 135 -2.93 4.03 20.78
CA HIS A 135 -4.08 4.36 19.93
C HIS A 135 -3.79 5.53 19.00
N TRP A 136 -4.48 5.55 17.86
CA TRP A 136 -4.67 6.76 17.07
C TRP A 136 -5.69 7.66 17.77
N ARG A 137 -5.46 8.98 17.78
CA ARG A 137 -6.29 9.91 18.57
C ARG A 137 -7.63 10.29 17.92
N GLY A 138 -7.91 9.79 16.71
CA GLY A 138 -9.17 10.08 16.02
C GLY A 138 -9.36 11.58 15.78
N GLU A 139 -10.58 12.06 15.97
CA GLU A 139 -10.93 13.48 15.82
C GLU A 139 -10.19 14.42 16.79
N ASN A 140 -9.67 13.90 17.91
CA ASN A 140 -8.92 14.71 18.88
C ASN A 140 -7.48 15.03 18.42
N GLY A 141 -6.99 14.35 17.38
CA GLY A 141 -5.65 14.48 16.83
C GLY A 141 -5.45 13.50 15.67
N THR A 142 -6.02 13.81 14.50
CA THR A 142 -6.07 12.90 13.32
C THR A 142 -4.70 12.49 12.80
N ASP A 143 -3.68 13.24 13.18
CA ASP A 143 -2.30 13.08 12.74
C ASP A 143 -1.39 12.60 13.88
N GLU A 144 -1.99 12.15 14.98
CA GLU A 144 -1.28 11.78 16.18
C GLU A 144 -1.58 10.34 16.62
N THR A 145 -0.54 9.65 17.06
CA THR A 145 -0.65 8.34 17.70
C THR A 145 0.03 8.34 19.06
N VAL A 146 -0.65 7.77 20.04
CA VAL A 146 -0.18 7.61 21.42
C VAL A 146 0.42 6.21 21.57
N ILE A 147 1.60 6.13 22.17
CA ILE A 147 2.28 4.89 22.55
C ILE A 147 2.15 4.72 24.07
N CYS A 148 1.44 3.68 24.50
CA CYS A 148 1.25 3.36 25.92
C CYS A 148 2.36 2.43 26.44
N ASP A 149 2.46 2.32 27.77
CA ASP A 149 3.53 1.56 28.43
C ASP A 149 3.62 0.10 27.97
N LEU A 150 2.47 -0.54 27.75
CA LEU A 150 2.39 -1.93 27.26
C LEU A 150 3.14 -2.15 25.95
N SER A 151 3.24 -1.15 25.05
CA SER A 151 4.04 -1.30 23.83
C SER A 151 5.52 -1.53 24.15
N TYR A 152 6.09 -0.79 25.11
CA TYR A 152 7.50 -0.93 25.46
C TYR A 152 7.83 -2.25 26.16
N GLU A 153 6.84 -2.92 26.72
CA GLU A 153 7.01 -4.20 27.41
C GLU A 153 6.81 -5.40 26.49
N THR A 154 5.97 -5.26 25.46
CA THR A 154 5.49 -6.41 24.66
C THR A 154 6.02 -6.43 23.23
N ARG A 155 6.26 -5.26 22.63
CA ARG A 155 6.68 -5.15 21.23
C ARG A 155 8.13 -5.59 21.06
N ARG A 156 8.34 -6.50 20.12
CA ARG A 156 9.66 -7.05 19.79
C ARG A 156 10.29 -6.28 18.64
N SER A 157 11.62 -6.35 18.54
CA SER A 157 12.34 -5.89 17.35
C SER A 157 12.07 -6.85 16.20
N LEU A 158 11.95 -6.31 14.99
CA LEU A 158 11.83 -7.09 13.75
C LEU A 158 13.00 -8.07 13.55
N SER A 159 14.17 -7.81 14.16
CA SER A 159 15.31 -8.73 14.17
C SER A 159 15.03 -10.09 14.81
N THR A 160 13.94 -10.21 15.59
CA THR A 160 13.51 -11.49 16.18
C THR A 160 12.39 -12.16 15.39
N MET A 161 12.11 -11.73 14.16
CA MET A 161 11.13 -12.36 13.27
C MET A 161 11.40 -13.86 13.12
N CYS A 162 10.33 -14.67 13.17
CA CYS A 162 10.37 -16.14 13.21
C CYS A 162 11.10 -16.75 14.42
N GLY A 163 11.58 -15.94 15.35
CA GLY A 163 12.15 -16.39 16.61
C GLY A 163 11.10 -16.50 17.72
N LEU A 164 11.50 -17.14 18.83
CA LEU A 164 10.72 -17.16 20.08
C LEU A 164 9.28 -17.67 19.91
N GLY A 165 9.08 -18.62 19.01
CA GLY A 165 7.78 -19.24 18.74
C GLY A 165 6.80 -18.39 17.93
N TYR A 166 7.24 -17.26 17.36
CA TYR A 166 6.38 -16.47 16.47
C TYR A 166 6.14 -17.20 15.15
N THR A 167 4.87 -17.30 14.76
CA THR A 167 4.43 -17.70 13.42
C THR A 167 3.45 -16.67 12.89
N VAL A 168 3.43 -16.43 11.58
CA VAL A 168 2.57 -15.41 10.97
C VAL A 168 1.10 -15.71 11.23
N SER A 169 0.65 -16.97 11.09
CA SER A 169 -0.77 -17.31 11.22
C SER A 169 -1.29 -17.41 12.66
N GLU A 170 -0.44 -17.65 13.65
CA GLU A 170 -0.88 -17.90 15.04
C GLU A 170 -0.48 -16.78 16.01
N SER A 171 0.08 -15.68 15.50
CA SER A 171 0.53 -14.56 16.32
C SER A 171 -0.04 -13.24 15.84
N GLU A 172 -0.25 -12.32 16.78
CA GLU A 172 -0.74 -10.97 16.50
C GLU A 172 0.23 -10.20 15.58
N THR A 173 -0.33 -9.48 14.60
CA THR A 173 0.42 -8.60 13.67
C THR A 173 1.27 -7.59 14.44
N ASN A 174 0.72 -7.08 15.53
CA ASN A 174 1.34 -6.09 16.39
C ASN A 174 2.48 -6.64 17.27
N THR A 175 2.88 -7.91 17.16
CA THR A 175 3.99 -8.48 17.95
C THR A 175 5.30 -7.69 17.80
N PHE A 176 5.56 -7.13 16.61
CA PHE A 176 6.75 -6.34 16.34
C PHE A 176 6.43 -4.84 16.34
N TRP A 177 7.36 -4.03 16.82
CA TRP A 177 7.29 -2.57 16.68
C TRP A 177 7.03 -2.16 15.22
N ALA A 178 7.71 -2.80 14.29
CA ALA A 178 7.60 -2.50 12.86
C ALA A 178 6.16 -2.55 12.33
N ALA A 179 5.42 -3.62 12.66
CA ALA A 179 4.06 -3.83 12.19
C ALA A 179 3.02 -3.05 13.01
N ASP A 180 3.17 -2.97 14.34
CA ASP A 180 2.28 -2.14 15.18
C ASP A 180 2.32 -0.67 14.75
N LEU A 181 3.52 -0.14 14.46
CA LEU A 181 3.66 1.24 13.96
C LEU A 181 3.18 1.39 12.51
N LEU A 182 3.35 0.37 11.66
CA LEU A 182 2.79 0.38 10.30
C LEU A 182 1.27 0.54 10.33
N HIS A 183 0.59 -0.24 11.17
CA HIS A 183 -0.85 -0.15 11.39
C HIS A 183 -1.28 1.25 11.81
N ARG A 184 -0.62 1.81 12.85
CA ARG A 184 -0.94 3.14 13.38
C ARG A 184 -0.74 4.22 12.33
N LEU A 185 0.26 4.07 11.46
CA LEU A 185 0.47 4.99 10.34
C LEU A 185 -0.70 4.93 9.36
N TYR A 186 -1.31 3.77 9.10
CA TYR A 186 -2.51 3.71 8.26
C TYR A 186 -3.73 4.40 8.86
N HIS A 187 -3.74 4.72 10.14
CA HIS A 187 -4.80 5.55 10.73
C HIS A 187 -4.55 7.06 10.57
N VAL A 188 -3.31 7.51 10.36
CA VAL A 188 -3.03 8.96 10.23
C VAL A 188 -3.37 9.47 8.84
N SER A 189 -3.89 10.70 8.77
CA SER A 189 -4.46 11.25 7.53
C SER A 189 -3.45 11.39 6.40
N ALA A 190 -2.20 11.75 6.74
CA ALA A 190 -1.10 11.89 5.79
C ALA A 190 -0.70 10.58 5.09
N ILE A 191 -1.02 9.42 5.68
CA ILE A 191 -0.63 8.10 5.16
C ILE A 191 -1.86 7.33 4.69
N GLY A 192 -2.79 7.00 5.59
CA GLY A 192 -3.95 6.19 5.28
C GLY A 192 -5.04 6.90 4.49
N GLN A 193 -5.11 8.23 4.60
CA GLN A 193 -6.01 9.11 3.84
C GLN A 193 -7.51 8.74 3.99
N GLY A 194 -7.89 8.01 5.05
CA GLY A 194 -9.22 7.40 5.19
C GLY A 194 -9.55 6.39 4.07
N TRP A 195 -8.55 5.99 3.29
CA TRP A 195 -8.67 5.02 2.21
C TRP A 195 -8.31 3.61 2.67
N ILE A 196 -7.28 3.51 3.53
CA ILE A 196 -6.89 2.29 4.22
C ILE A 196 -7.64 2.24 5.56
N ASP A 197 -8.30 1.12 5.84
CA ASP A 197 -9.17 0.93 7.01
C ASP A 197 -9.16 -0.56 7.43
N HIS A 198 -10.03 -0.92 8.37
CA HIS A 198 -10.18 -2.27 8.89
C HIS A 198 -11.37 -2.95 8.20
N PHE A 199 -11.08 -3.94 7.36
CA PHE A 199 -12.08 -4.74 6.63
C PHE A 199 -12.08 -6.21 7.05
N ALA A 200 -10.98 -6.71 7.60
CA ALA A 200 -10.86 -8.03 8.21
C ALA A 200 -10.06 -7.92 9.51
N ASP A 201 -10.31 -8.82 10.46
CA ASP A 201 -9.57 -8.87 11.74
C ASP A 201 -8.94 -10.26 11.95
N GLY A 202 -7.61 -10.28 12.06
CA GLY A 202 -6.83 -11.48 12.23
C GLY A 202 -6.56 -12.25 10.94
N TYR A 203 -5.64 -13.21 11.05
CA TYR A 203 -5.06 -13.92 9.92
C TYR A 203 -6.10 -14.64 9.03
N GLU A 204 -7.05 -15.36 9.64
CA GLU A 204 -8.03 -16.15 8.88
C GLU A 204 -8.98 -15.25 8.08
N GLU A 205 -9.51 -14.19 8.70
CA GLU A 205 -10.41 -13.26 8.01
C GLU A 205 -9.70 -12.53 6.87
N VAL A 206 -8.42 -12.16 7.06
CA VAL A 206 -7.58 -11.53 6.02
C VAL A 206 -7.37 -12.45 4.83
N VAL A 207 -7.04 -13.73 5.06
CA VAL A 207 -6.83 -14.71 3.98
C VAL A 207 -8.16 -15.04 3.28
N ASP A 208 -9.27 -15.08 4.02
CA ASP A 208 -10.59 -15.30 3.44
C ASP A 208 -11.12 -14.08 2.68
N LEU A 209 -10.76 -12.86 3.09
CA LEU A 209 -11.09 -11.63 2.38
C LEU A 209 -10.48 -11.64 0.96
N ALA A 210 -9.27 -12.16 0.80
CA ALA A 210 -8.63 -12.33 -0.51
C ALA A 210 -9.39 -13.27 -1.46
N LYS A 211 -10.10 -14.26 -0.91
CA LYS A 211 -10.91 -15.21 -1.70
C LYS A 211 -12.29 -14.65 -2.03
N THR A 212 -12.90 -13.94 -1.09
CA THR A 212 -14.34 -13.59 -1.15
C THR A 212 -14.60 -12.15 -1.60
N ASN A 213 -13.73 -11.20 -1.27
CA ASN A 213 -13.87 -9.80 -1.64
C ASN A 213 -12.51 -9.11 -1.78
N ALA A 214 -11.74 -9.55 -2.78
CA ALA A 214 -10.40 -9.05 -3.07
C ALA A 214 -10.34 -7.54 -3.37
N THR A 215 -11.46 -6.83 -3.54
CA THR A 215 -11.42 -5.36 -3.75
C THR A 215 -11.01 -4.60 -2.49
N LEU A 216 -11.20 -5.19 -1.30
CA LEU A 216 -10.88 -4.54 -0.03
C LEU A 216 -9.49 -4.88 0.49
N THR A 217 -8.86 -5.97 0.03
CA THR A 217 -7.59 -6.47 0.57
C THR A 217 -6.43 -5.49 0.42
N THR A 218 -6.35 -4.75 -0.68
CA THR A 218 -5.32 -3.73 -0.92
C THR A 218 -5.50 -2.48 -0.06
N ARG A 219 -6.61 -2.39 0.68
CA ARG A 219 -7.01 -1.27 1.51
C ARG A 219 -7.21 -1.67 2.97
N ASP A 220 -7.02 -2.93 3.29
CA ASP A 220 -7.16 -3.45 4.63
C ASP A 220 -5.83 -3.35 5.37
N SER A 221 -5.81 -2.61 6.48
CA SER A 221 -4.59 -2.36 7.25
C SER A 221 -3.99 -3.66 7.80
N GLU A 222 -4.85 -4.61 8.18
CA GLU A 222 -4.51 -5.96 8.64
C GLU A 222 -3.88 -6.79 7.52
N THR A 223 -4.49 -6.84 6.34
CA THR A 223 -3.95 -7.51 5.15
C THR A 223 -2.58 -6.97 4.77
N LEU A 224 -2.40 -5.65 4.76
CA LEU A 224 -1.12 -5.01 4.45
C LEU A 224 -0.04 -5.38 5.47
N GLN A 225 -0.38 -5.46 6.77
CA GLN A 225 0.55 -5.91 7.81
C GLN A 225 0.96 -7.36 7.62
N TYR A 226 -0.02 -8.27 7.48
CA TYR A 226 0.26 -9.71 7.34
C TYR A 226 1.10 -10.01 6.10
N PHE A 227 0.76 -9.39 4.96
CA PHE A 227 1.57 -9.48 3.75
C PHE A 227 3.01 -9.04 4.00
N ALA A 228 3.21 -7.86 4.62
CA ALA A 228 4.54 -7.34 4.86
C ALA A 228 5.36 -8.24 5.80
N LEU A 229 4.73 -8.75 6.87
CA LEU A 229 5.35 -9.67 7.82
C LEU A 229 5.74 -11.00 7.17
N GLU A 230 4.85 -11.61 6.37
CA GLU A 230 5.15 -12.91 5.73
C GLU A 230 6.19 -12.77 4.62
N ALA A 231 6.12 -11.70 3.80
CA ALA A 231 7.14 -11.41 2.80
C ALA A 231 8.52 -11.25 3.47
N TYR A 232 8.60 -10.46 4.55
CA TYR A 232 9.85 -10.26 5.30
C TYR A 232 10.35 -11.54 5.96
N ALA A 233 9.44 -12.35 6.52
CA ALA A 233 9.77 -13.64 7.08
C ALA A 233 10.40 -14.56 6.02
N TYR A 234 9.76 -14.66 4.86
CA TYR A 234 10.14 -15.57 3.78
C TYR A 234 11.41 -15.14 3.04
N ASP A 235 11.57 -13.87 2.72
CA ASP A 235 12.69 -13.39 1.91
C ASP A 235 13.92 -13.02 2.74
N ILE A 236 13.74 -12.50 3.97
CA ILE A 236 14.84 -11.98 4.81
C ILE A 236 15.11 -12.87 6.02
N SER A 237 14.11 -13.16 6.85
CA SER A 237 14.36 -13.77 8.17
C SER A 237 14.75 -15.24 8.07
N VAL A 238 14.00 -16.00 7.26
CA VAL A 238 14.29 -17.42 6.98
C VAL A 238 14.16 -17.64 5.47
N PRO A 239 15.18 -17.28 4.67
CA PRO A 239 15.11 -17.24 3.21
C PRO A 239 14.54 -18.52 2.58
N GLY A 240 13.44 -18.39 1.83
CA GLY A 240 12.79 -19.47 1.10
C GLY A 240 11.86 -20.36 1.94
N VAL A 241 11.76 -20.11 3.25
CA VAL A 241 10.96 -20.93 4.19
C VAL A 241 10.00 -20.07 5.00
N GLY A 242 10.47 -18.96 5.57
CA GLY A 242 9.70 -18.11 6.48
C GLY A 242 9.27 -18.82 7.77
N CYS A 243 8.18 -18.32 8.36
CA CYS A 243 7.49 -18.92 9.50
C CYS A 243 5.97 -18.73 9.35
N PRO A 244 5.36 -19.25 8.26
CA PRO A 244 3.95 -18.98 7.96
C PRO A 244 2.98 -19.48 9.04
N GLY A 245 3.38 -20.47 9.86
CA GLY A 245 2.55 -21.11 10.87
C GLY A 245 1.70 -22.23 10.30
N VAL A 246 0.57 -22.51 10.95
CA VAL A 246 -0.40 -23.50 10.46
C VAL A 246 -0.96 -23.02 9.12
N GLN A 247 -0.78 -23.85 8.09
CA GLN A 247 -1.52 -23.74 6.85
C GLN A 247 -2.75 -24.61 7.01
N HIS A 248 -3.92 -23.99 7.16
CA HIS A 248 -5.16 -24.70 6.96
C HIS A 248 -5.23 -25.04 5.47
N GLU A 249 -4.73 -26.21 5.10
CA GLU A 249 -5.23 -26.89 3.92
C GLU A 249 -6.74 -26.97 4.16
N HIS A 250 -7.52 -26.15 3.44
CA HIS A 250 -8.91 -26.49 3.27
C HIS A 250 -8.87 -27.89 2.70
N ASP A 251 -9.34 -28.86 3.48
CA ASP A 251 -9.69 -30.17 2.98
C ASP A 251 -10.54 -29.90 1.74
N GLU A 252 -9.93 -29.96 0.55
CA GLU A 252 -10.62 -30.45 -0.60
C GLU A 252 -11.09 -31.80 -0.13
N ALA A 253 -12.36 -31.87 0.28
CA ALA A 253 -13.00 -33.09 0.65
C ALA A 253 -12.67 -34.08 -0.46
N THR A 254 -11.71 -34.96 -0.16
CA THR A 254 -11.30 -36.04 -1.02
C THR A 254 -12.50 -36.95 -1.03
N THR A 255 -13.46 -36.58 -1.86
CA THR A 255 -14.62 -37.37 -2.18
C THR A 255 -14.01 -38.57 -2.85
N SER A 256 -13.88 -39.64 -2.08
CA SER A 256 -13.43 -40.94 -2.54
C SER A 256 -14.43 -41.39 -3.59
N GLN A 257 -14.20 -41.00 -4.84
CA GLN A 257 -15.03 -41.39 -5.96
C GLN A 257 -14.56 -42.77 -6.41
N PRO A 258 -15.45 -43.79 -6.46
CA PRO A 258 -15.06 -45.12 -6.86
C PRO A 258 -14.71 -45.13 -8.36
N ALA A 259 -13.73 -45.97 -8.71
CA ALA A 259 -13.26 -46.18 -10.07
C ALA A 259 -14.43 -46.45 -11.05
N PRO A 260 -14.54 -45.73 -12.17
CA PRO A 260 -15.47 -46.08 -13.22
C PRO A 260 -14.82 -47.05 -14.21
N THR A 261 -15.47 -48.20 -14.32
CA THR A 261 -15.37 -49.22 -15.37
C THR A 261 -15.63 -48.59 -16.75
N GLY A 262 -14.97 -49.12 -17.79
CA GLY A 262 -14.81 -48.44 -19.08
C GLY A 262 -16.01 -48.39 -20.05
N THR A 263 -15.70 -47.71 -21.17
CA THR A 263 -16.36 -47.62 -22.50
C THR A 263 -17.57 -46.69 -22.67
N THR A 264 -17.39 -45.58 -23.42
CA THR A 264 -17.92 -45.37 -24.78
C THR A 264 -17.33 -44.09 -25.40
N THR A 265 -17.09 -44.12 -26.71
CA THR A 265 -16.46 -43.05 -27.50
C THR A 265 -17.54 -42.12 -28.04
N ASP A 266 -17.55 -40.86 -27.62
CA ASP A 266 -18.41 -39.82 -28.20
C ASP A 266 -17.65 -38.96 -29.22
N ALA A 267 -18.38 -38.59 -30.27
CA ALA A 267 -17.92 -37.91 -31.48
C ALA A 267 -17.49 -36.45 -31.24
N PRO A 268 -16.60 -35.88 -32.07
CA PRO A 268 -16.12 -34.51 -31.90
C PRO A 268 -17.22 -33.49 -32.24
N SER A 269 -17.44 -32.55 -31.31
CA SER A 269 -18.31 -31.39 -31.49
C SER A 269 -17.66 -30.38 -32.46
N THR A 270 -18.45 -29.92 -33.43
CA THR A 270 -18.05 -28.96 -34.47
C THR A 270 -17.68 -27.60 -33.86
N THR A 271 -16.43 -27.19 -34.01
CA THR A 271 -15.97 -25.83 -33.68
C THR A 271 -16.47 -24.87 -34.77
N ALA A 272 -17.26 -23.86 -34.40
CA ALA A 272 -17.61 -22.77 -35.30
C ALA A 272 -16.34 -21.94 -35.60
N GLU A 273 -16.08 -21.66 -36.88
CA GLU A 273 -14.97 -20.78 -37.29
C GLU A 273 -15.16 -19.37 -36.71
N VAL A 274 -14.17 -18.91 -35.95
CA VAL A 274 -14.07 -17.52 -35.48
C VAL A 274 -13.69 -16.64 -36.67
N PRO A 275 -14.45 -15.56 -36.98
CA PRO A 275 -14.12 -14.65 -38.09
C PRO A 275 -12.69 -14.08 -37.94
N ALA A 276 -12.00 -13.83 -39.06
CA ALA A 276 -10.58 -13.45 -39.08
C ALA A 276 -10.23 -12.17 -38.31
N ASN A 277 -11.23 -11.36 -37.95
CA ASN A 277 -11.10 -10.14 -37.16
C ASN A 277 -11.53 -10.32 -35.69
N CYS A 278 -11.71 -11.56 -35.23
CA CYS A 278 -12.12 -11.87 -33.87
C CYS A 278 -11.11 -12.76 -33.13
N HIS A 279 -10.98 -12.57 -31.82
CA HIS A 279 -10.23 -13.47 -30.93
C HIS A 279 -10.98 -13.66 -29.60
N THR A 280 -10.73 -14.79 -28.96
CA THR A 280 -11.42 -15.19 -27.72
C THR A 280 -10.45 -15.10 -26.54
N HIS A 281 -10.91 -14.53 -25.43
CA HIS A 281 -10.17 -14.52 -24.16
C HIS A 281 -10.56 -15.71 -23.27
N ASP A 282 -9.72 -16.02 -22.28
CA ASP A 282 -10.07 -16.98 -21.23
C ASP A 282 -11.34 -16.51 -20.51
N GLY A 283 -12.38 -17.35 -20.55
CA GLY A 283 -13.76 -17.00 -20.20
C GLY A 283 -14.76 -17.14 -21.36
N GLY A 284 -14.28 -17.37 -22.58
CA GLY A 284 -15.12 -17.62 -23.75
C GLY A 284 -15.71 -16.36 -24.39
N GLU A 285 -15.27 -15.18 -23.96
CA GLU A 285 -15.74 -13.90 -24.48
C GLU A 285 -15.04 -13.57 -25.81
N LEU A 286 -15.84 -13.27 -26.84
CA LEU A 286 -15.39 -13.08 -28.21
C LEU A 286 -15.29 -11.59 -28.54
N HIS A 287 -14.09 -11.11 -28.86
CA HIS A 287 -13.84 -9.73 -29.26
C HIS A 287 -13.54 -9.63 -30.75
N CYS A 288 -14.31 -8.81 -31.48
CA CYS A 288 -14.14 -8.55 -32.90
C CYS A 288 -13.77 -7.08 -33.15
N THR A 289 -12.72 -6.84 -33.95
CA THR A 289 -12.26 -5.50 -34.41
C THR A 289 -12.77 -5.13 -35.79
#